data_AF-A0A4Q2ZAG5-F1
#
_entry.id   AF-A0A4Q2ZAG5-F1
#
_cell.length_a   1.000
_cell.length_b   1.000
_cell.length_c   1.000
_cell.angle_alpha   90.00
_cell.angle_beta   90.00
_cell.angle_gamma   90.00
#
_symmetry.space_group_name_H-M   'P 1'
#
loop_
_entity.id
_entity.type
_entity.pdbx_description
1 polymer ?
#
loop_
_entity_poly.entity_id
_entity_poly.type
_entity_poly.pdbx_seq_one_letter_code
_entity_poly.pdbx_strand_id
1 'polypeptide(L)' 'VRNVRRDGNDSLKTDEKKGVFGEDERKRHETEVQKLTDSTIAEIDAAATAKEKEIMGK' A
#
# COMPACT_ATOMS: atom_id res chain seq x y z
N VAL A 1 1.98 -6.38 3.22
CA VAL A 1 1.52 -5.05 2.76
C VAL A 1 2.24 -3.89 3.45
N ARG A 2 2.13 -3.72 4.79
CA ARG A 2 2.70 -2.55 5.49
C ARG A 2 4.22 -2.37 5.37
N ASN A 3 5.00 -3.46 5.38
CA ASN A 3 6.45 -3.41 5.17
C ASN A 3 6.78 -2.87 3.78
N VAL A 4 6.15 -3.43 2.73
CA VAL A 4 6.30 -2.95 1.35
C VAL A 4 5.92 -1.48 1.21
N ARG A 5 4.87 -1.01 1.90
CA ARG A 5 4.51 0.41 1.93
C ARG A 5 5.63 1.28 2.53
N ARG A 6 6.26 0.83 3.63
CA ARG A 6 7.41 1.53 4.24
C ARG A 6 8.57 1.59 3.25
N ASP A 7 8.95 0.45 2.68
CA ASP A 7 10.08 0.36 1.75
C ASP A 7 9.85 1.21 0.49
N GLY A 8 8.61 1.21 -0.03
CA GLY A 8 8.19 2.07 -1.13
C GLY A 8 8.33 3.55 -0.79
N ASN A 9 7.83 4.00 0.36
CA ASN A 9 7.94 5.40 0.78
C ASN A 9 9.40 5.82 1.03
N ASP A 10 10.24 4.94 1.57
CA ASP A 10 11.66 5.22 1.77
C ASP A 10 12.42 5.32 0.44
N SER A 11 12.01 4.52 -0.56
CA SER A 11 12.51 4.63 -1.94
C SER A 11 12.09 5.94 -2.58
N LEU A 12 10.82 6.36 -2.44
CA LEU A 12 10.34 7.63 -2.97
C LEU A 12 11.09 8.84 -2.42
N LYS A 13 11.38 8.85 -1.11
CA LYS A 13 12.21 9.88 -0.47
C LYS A 13 13.65 9.88 -0.99
N THR A 14 14.18 8.69 -1.28
CA THR A 14 15.54 8.56 -1.81
C THR A 14 15.63 9.09 -3.23
N ASP A 15 14.63 8.80 -4.06
CA ASP A 15 14.58 9.23 -5.46
C ASP A 15 14.35 10.74 -5.60
N GLU A 16 13.55 11.34 -4.71
CA GLU A 16 13.45 12.80 -4.61
C GLU A 16 14.81 13.43 -4.28
N LYS A 17 15.54 12.90 -3.28
CA LYS A 17 16.88 13.41 -2.92
C LYS A 17 17.89 13.27 -4.06
N LYS A 18 17.72 12.26 -4.93
CA LYS A 18 18.53 12.08 -6.14
C LYS A 18 18.09 12.98 -7.29
N GLY A 19 16.99 13.72 -7.15
CA GLY A 19 16.45 14.61 -8.18
C GLY A 19 15.76 13.87 -9.32
N VAL A 20 15.30 12.64 -9.11
CA VAL A 20 14.52 11.89 -10.12
C VAL A 20 13.18 12.58 -10.36
N PHE A 21 12.60 13.13 -9.31
CA PHE A 21 11.36 13.92 -9.32
C PHE A 21 11.34 14.89 -8.14
N GLY A 22 10.46 15.90 -8.20
CA GLY A 22 10.31 16.91 -7.15
C GLY A 22 9.41 16.51 -5.97
N GLU A 23 9.28 17.40 -5.00
CA GLU A 23 8.46 17.18 -3.79
C GLU A 23 6.99 16.88 -4.12
N ASP A 24 6.41 17.60 -5.09
CA ASP A 24 5.00 17.44 -5.48
C ASP A 24 4.73 16.07 -6.10
N GLU A 25 5.66 15.58 -6.91
CA GLU A 25 5.61 14.24 -7.50
C GLU A 25 5.78 13.17 -6.43
N ARG A 26 6.71 13.35 -5.49
CA ARG A 26 6.84 12.46 -4.32
C ARG A 26 5.52 12.32 -3.56
N LYS A 27 4.85 13.44 -3.24
CA LYS A 27 3.56 13.44 -2.53
C LYS A 27 2.46 12.73 -3.33
N ARG A 28 2.44 12.90 -4.65
CA ARG A 28 1.52 12.15 -5.53
C ARG A 28 1.80 10.66 -5.45
N HIS A 29 3.05 10.24 -5.58
CA HIS A 29 3.43 8.83 -5.49
C HIS A 29 3.12 8.22 -4.11
N GLU A 30 3.36 8.94 -3.02
CA GLU A 30 2.98 8.52 -1.66
C GLU A 30 1.47 8.31 -1.54
N THR A 31 0.67 9.17 -2.19
CA THR A 31 -0.80 9.03 -2.23
C THR A 31 -1.22 7.77 -2.97
N GLU A 32 -0.60 7.48 -4.12
CA GLU A 32 -0.89 6.26 -4.89
C GLU A 32 -0.46 4.99 -4.14
N VAL A 33 0.71 5.01 -3.48
CA VAL A 33 1.17 3.92 -2.61
C VAL A 33 0.17 3.66 -1.48
N GLN A 34 -0.39 4.72 -0.89
CA GLN A 34 -1.40 4.60 0.16
C GLN A 34 -2.70 3.99 -0.37
N LYS A 35 -3.24 4.48 -1.50
CA LYS A 35 -4.43 3.90 -2.14
C LYS A 35 -4.27 2.41 -2.44
N LEU A 36 -3.12 2.03 -3.01
CA LEU A 36 -2.83 0.63 -3.32
C LEU A 36 -2.78 -0.24 -2.06
N THR A 37 -2.16 0.29 -1.00
CA THR A 37 -2.10 -0.37 0.31
C THR A 37 -3.49 -0.60 0.89
N ASP A 38 -4.34 0.42 0.86
CA ASP A 38 -5.69 0.37 1.44
C ASP A 38 -6.58 -0.61 0.65
N SER A 39 -6.53 -0.59 -0.68
CA SER A 39 -7.24 -1.58 -1.52
C SER A 39 -6.80 -3.00 -1.22
N THR A 40 -5.48 -3.22 -1.15
CA THR A 40 -4.93 -4.57 -0.90
C THR A 40 -5.34 -5.09 0.49
N ILE A 41 -5.35 -4.21 1.51
CA ILE A 41 -5.82 -4.58 2.85
C ILE A 41 -7.30 -4.96 2.83
N ALA A 42 -8.14 -4.15 2.17
CA ALA A 42 -9.57 -4.43 2.06
C ALA A 42 -9.84 -5.77 1.34
N GLU A 43 -9.08 -6.08 0.29
CA GLU A 43 -9.17 -7.37 -0.41
C GLU A 43 -8.76 -8.55 0.48
N ILE A 44 -7.68 -8.41 1.26
CA ILE A 44 -7.24 -9.42 2.23
C ILE A 44 -8.31 -9.65 3.30
N ASP A 45 -8.89 -8.58 3.85
CA ASP A 45 -9.91 -8.66 4.89
C ASP A 45 -11.20 -9.31 4.36
N ALA A 46 -11.59 -9.00 3.12
CA ALA A 46 -12.73 -9.61 2.46
C ALA A 46 -12.49 -11.12 2.23
N ALA A 47 -11.29 -11.50 1.76
CA ALA A 47 -10.92 -12.90 1.55
C ALA A 47 -10.88 -13.68 2.87
N ALA A 48 -10.32 -13.10 3.93
CA ALA A 48 -10.29 -13.69 5.26
C ALA A 48 -11.71 -13.90 5.80
N THR A 49 -12.57 -12.87 5.72
CA THR A 49 -13.96 -12.95 6.16
C THR A 49 -14.75 -14.03 5.39
N ALA A 50 -14.56 -14.12 4.08
CA ALA A 50 -15.19 -15.16 3.27
C ALA A 50 -14.74 -16.56 3.71
N LYS A 51 -13.43 -16.73 3.97
CA LYS A 51 -12.89 -18.01 4.41
C LYS A 51 -13.34 -18.40 5.81
N GLU A 52 -13.42 -17.44 6.73
CA GLU A 52 -13.97 -17.65 8.07
C GLU A 52 -15.41 -18.14 8.02
N LYS A 53 -16.27 -17.53 7.18
CA LYS A 53 -17.66 -17.98 7.00
C LYS A 53 -17.73 -19.41 6.46
N GLU A 54 -16.93 -19.73 5.45
CA GLU A 54 -16.83 -21.08 4.88
C GLU A 54 -16.43 -22.11 5.95
N ILE A 55 -15.42 -21.80 6.76
CA ILE A 55 -14.92 -22.70 7.83
C ILE A 55 -15.95 -22.85 8.96
N MET A 56 -16.65 -21.79 9.34
CA MET A 56 -17.64 -21.81 10.41
C MET A 56 -18.97 -22.49 10.02
N GLY A 57 -19.08 -23.04 8.80
CA GLY A 57 -20.20 -23.87 8.37
C GLY A 57 -21.56 -23.16 8.34
N LYS A 58 -21.57 -21.84 8.04
CA LYS A 58 -22.81 -21.13 7.68
C LYS A 58 -22.92 -20.99 6.17
#